data_AF-A0AA50H6L1-F1
#
_entry.id   AF-A0AA50H6L1-F1
#
_cell.length_a   1.000
_cell.length_b   1.000
_cell.length_c   1.000
_cell.angle_alpha   90.00
_cell.angle_beta   90.00
_cell.angle_gamma   90.00
#
_symmetry.space_group_name_H-M   'P 1'
#
loop_
_entity.id
_entity.type
_entity.pdbx_description
1 polymer ?
#
loop_
_entity_poly.entity_id
_entity_poly.type
_entity_poly.pdbx_seq_one_letter_code
_entity_poly.pdbx_strand_id
1 'polypeptide(L)'
;MPNTPHQLAEEFPEHLATIRHLRAVDGHFHRICEEYQAVNLAIHRAEADIEPVADLSMIDMREARMRLKDEIYGMLTQPEKVAQDP
;
A
#
# COMPACT_ATOMS: atom_id res chain seq x y z
N MET A 1 1.46 -8.94 18.15
CA MET A 1 1.23 -8.00 17.03
C MET A 1 2.12 -8.47 15.89
N PRO A 2 1.60 -8.77 14.69
CA PRO A 2 2.47 -9.09 13.56
C PRO A 2 3.27 -7.82 13.24
N ASN A 3 4.58 -7.89 13.47
CA ASN A 3 5.50 -6.78 13.31
C ASN A 3 5.94 -6.70 11.84
N THR A 4 4.96 -6.63 10.93
CA THR A 4 5.26 -6.56 9.50
C THR A 4 5.83 -5.16 9.21
N PRO A 5 7.10 -5.04 8.80
CA PRO A 5 7.72 -3.76 8.49
C PRO A 5 7.07 -3.13 7.26
N HIS A 6 7.22 -1.82 7.06
CA HIS A 6 6.67 -1.09 5.90
C HIS A 6 5.14 -1.05 5.87
N GLN A 7 4.50 -0.87 7.03
CA GLN A 7 3.07 -0.59 7.03
C GLN A 7 2.81 0.82 6.50
N LEU A 8 1.67 1.03 5.84
CA LEU A 8 1.26 2.36 5.36
C LEU A 8 1.25 3.42 6.46
N ALA A 9 0.99 3.02 7.70
CA ALA A 9 1.04 3.87 8.88
C ALA A 9 2.46 4.35 9.23
N GLU A 10 3.47 3.54 8.93
CA GLU A 10 4.89 3.83 9.15
C GLU A 10 5.48 4.63 7.99
N GLU A 11 5.06 4.31 6.76
CA GLU A 11 5.52 5.00 5.54
C GLU A 11 4.90 6.40 5.41
N PHE A 12 3.66 6.60 5.89
CA PHE A 12 2.92 7.85 5.76
C PHE A 12 2.27 8.30 7.09
N PRO A 13 3.06 8.55 8.15
CA PRO A 13 2.53 8.89 9.46
C PRO A 13 1.71 10.19 9.45
N GLU A 14 2.09 11.14 8.60
CA GLU A 14 1.41 12.44 8.45
C GLU A 14 0.04 12.32 7.75
N HIS A 15 -0.19 11.25 7.00
CA HIS A 15 -1.42 11.04 6.23
C HIS A 15 -2.37 10.00 6.86
N LEU A 16 -2.12 9.56 8.10
CA LEU A 16 -2.93 8.55 8.79
C LEU A 16 -4.44 8.86 8.81
N ALA A 17 -4.79 10.12 9.03
CA ALA A 17 -6.19 10.56 9.02
C ALA A 17 -6.81 10.42 7.62
N THR A 18 -6.09 10.89 6.59
CA THR A 18 -6.51 10.80 5.17
C THR A 18 -6.61 9.35 4.71
N ILE A 19 -5.64 8.50 5.07
CA ILE A 19 -5.66 7.06 4.75
C ILE A 19 -6.91 6.40 5.35
N ARG A 20 -7.24 6.69 6.61
CA ARG A 20 -8.44 6.15 7.26
C ARG A 20 -9.71 6.63 6.58
N HIS A 21 -9.77 7.90 6.20
CA HIS A 21 -10.91 8.47 5.49
C HIS A 21 -11.09 7.83 4.10
N LEU A 22 -10.05 7.89 3.26
CA LEU A 22 -10.08 7.33 1.90
C LEU A 22 -10.36 5.83 1.89
N ARG A 23 -9.83 5.05 2.84
CA ARG A 23 -10.17 3.61 2.93
C ARG A 23 -11.65 3.32 3.20
N ALA A 24 -12.38 4.28 3.78
CA ALA A 24 -13.80 4.14 4.09
C ALA A 24 -14.70 4.67 2.97
N VAL A 25 -14.26 5.71 2.24
CA VAL A 25 -15.08 6.40 1.24
C VAL A 25 -14.71 6.06 -0.20
N ASP A 26 -13.47 5.66 -0.45
CA ASP A 26 -12.93 5.36 -1.78
C ASP A 26 -12.60 3.86 -1.90
N GLY A 27 -13.44 3.15 -2.65
CA GLY A 27 -13.27 1.71 -2.90
C GLY A 27 -12.09 1.35 -3.80
N HIS A 28 -11.53 2.31 -4.54
CA HIS A 28 -10.25 2.13 -5.26
C HIS A 28 -9.09 2.23 -4.27
N PHE A 29 -9.09 3.29 -3.44
CA PHE A 29 -8.08 3.46 -2.40
C PHE A 29 -8.04 2.27 -1.42
N HIS A 30 -9.21 1.73 -1.08
CA HIS A 30 -9.31 0.52 -0.26
C HIS A 30 -8.57 -0.66 -0.89
N ARG A 31 -8.85 -0.94 -2.17
CA ARG A 31 -8.26 -2.08 -2.90
C ARG A 31 -6.75 -1.97 -3.02
N ILE A 32 -6.23 -0.80 -3.39
CA ILE A 32 -4.76 -0.61 -3.51
C ILE A 32 -4.06 -0.72 -2.14
N CYS A 33 -4.70 -0.31 -1.05
CA CYS A 33 -4.16 -0.50 0.30
C CYS A 33 -4.09 -1.98 0.67
N GLU A 34 -5.12 -2.77 0.35
CA GLU A 34 -5.14 -4.21 0.60
C GLU A 34 -4.08 -4.93 -0.25
N GLU A 35 -3.96 -4.57 -1.52
CA GLU A 35 -2.95 -5.12 -2.42
C GLU A 35 -1.53 -4.81 -1.93
N TYR A 36 -1.27 -3.57 -1.51
CA TYR A 36 0.01 -3.19 -0.92
C TYR A 36 0.34 -4.03 0.32
N GLN A 37 -0.63 -4.23 1.21
CA GLN A 37 -0.44 -5.07 2.40
C GLN A 37 -0.18 -6.54 2.05
N ALA A 38 -0.88 -7.07 1.06
CA ALA A 38 -0.69 -8.44 0.58
C ALA A 38 0.71 -8.64 -0.02
N VAL A 39 1.15 -7.74 -0.90
CA VAL A 39 2.50 -7.78 -1.50
C VAL A 39 3.57 -7.64 -0.42
N ASN A 40 3.39 -6.73 0.55
CA ASN A 40 4.34 -6.53 1.63
C ASN A 40 4.46 -7.77 2.54
N LEU A 41 3.34 -8.42 2.83
CA LEU A 41 3.33 -9.69 3.57
C LEU A 41 4.01 -10.82 2.78
N ALA A 42 3.78 -10.90 1.46
CA ALA A 42 4.41 -11.88 0.59
C ALA A 42 5.94 -11.69 0.55
N ILE A 43 6.42 -10.45 0.41
CA ILE A 43 7.84 -10.11 0.48
C ILE A 43 8.42 -10.51 1.83
N HIS A 44 7.78 -10.14 2.94
CA HIS A 44 8.27 -10.50 4.27
C HIS A 44 8.33 -12.03 4.48
N ARG A 45 7.35 -12.79 3.96
CA ARG A 45 7.35 -14.26 4.03
C ARG A 45 8.47 -14.88 3.20
N ALA A 46 8.70 -14.35 2.00
CA ALA A 46 9.78 -14.76 1.12
C ALA A 46 11.15 -14.46 1.74
N GLU A 47 11.33 -13.27 2.34
CA GLU A 47 12.56 -12.89 3.04
C GLU A 47 12.81 -13.70 4.32
N ALA A 48 11.73 -14.15 4.98
CA ALA A 48 11.81 -15.03 6.14
C ALA A 48 12.03 -16.52 5.77
N ASP A 49 12.22 -16.84 4.49
CA ASP A 49 12.41 -18.20 3.95
C ASP A 49 11.25 -19.15 4.30
N ILE A 50 10.06 -18.60 4.51
CA ILE A 50 8.84 -19.35 4.88
C ILE A 50 8.18 -19.96 3.64
N GLU A 51 8.26 -19.27 2.50
CA GLU A 51 7.80 -19.75 1.18
C GLU A 51 8.92 -19.51 0.16
N PRO A 52 9.39 -20.54 -0.57
CA PRO A 52 10.39 -20.35 -1.61
C PRO A 52 9.75 -19.63 -2.79
N VAL A 53 10.06 -18.35 -2.93
CA VAL A 53 9.67 -17.54 -4.08
C VAL A 53 10.88 -17.43 -5.00
N ALA A 54 10.72 -17.71 -6.29
CA ALA A 54 11.84 -17.58 -7.24
C ALA A 54 12.35 -16.13 -7.25
N ASP A 55 13.66 -15.92 -7.36
CA ASP A 55 14.28 -14.57 -7.30
C ASP A 55 13.67 -13.58 -8.30
N LEU A 56 13.26 -14.04 -9.49
CA LEU A 56 12.56 -13.24 -10.49
C LEU A 56 11.23 -12.68 -9.95
N SER A 57 10.49 -13.48 -9.17
CA SER A 57 9.24 -13.06 -8.54
C SER A 57 9.47 -12.09 -7.37
N MET A 58 10.62 -12.13 -6.70
CA MET A 58 10.97 -11.13 -5.67
C MET A 58 11.19 -9.74 -6.24
N ILE A 59 11.79 -9.64 -7.42
CA ILE A 59 11.96 -8.36 -8.13
C ILE A 59 10.58 -7.81 -8.52
N ASP A 60 9.73 -8.65 -9.12
CA ASP A 60 8.37 -8.26 -9.53
C ASP A 60 7.53 -7.78 -8.33
N MET A 61 7.61 -8.46 -7.18
CA MET A 61 6.90 -8.05 -5.97
C MET A 61 7.42 -6.71 -5.42
N ARG A 62 8.74 -6.47 -5.44
CA ARG A 62 9.32 -5.19 -5.00
C ARG A 62 8.90 -4.04 -5.93
N GLU A 63 8.86 -4.28 -7.23
CA GLU A 63 8.34 -3.31 -8.21
C GLU A 63 6.86 -3.03 -8.00
N ALA A 64 6.04 -4.07 -7.76
CA ALA A 64 4.63 -3.91 -7.45
C ALA A 64 4.43 -3.08 -6.17
N ARG A 65 5.19 -3.37 -5.11
CA ARG A 65 5.16 -2.58 -3.87
C ARG A 65 5.50 -1.11 -4.10
N MET A 66 6.50 -0.82 -4.94
CA MET A 66 6.87 0.55 -5.28
C MET A 66 5.76 1.27 -6.04
N ARG A 67 5.21 0.64 -7.09
CA ARG A 67 4.09 1.20 -7.88
C ARG A 67 2.87 1.48 -7.01
N LEU A 68 2.48 0.54 -6.16
CA LEU A 68 1.36 0.70 -5.23
C LEU A 68 1.62 1.84 -4.23
N LYS A 69 2.85 1.96 -3.74
CA LYS A 69 3.22 3.06 -2.85
C LYS A 69 3.09 4.43 -3.52
N ASP A 70 3.57 4.54 -4.76
CA ASP A 70 3.49 5.77 -5.54
C ASP A 70 2.03 6.15 -5.85
N GLU A 71 1.19 5.16 -6.17
CA GLU A 71 -0.25 5.37 -6.39
C GLU A 71 -0.97 5.82 -5.12
N ILE A 72 -0.70 5.16 -3.99
CA ILE A 72 -1.24 5.55 -2.67
C ILE A 72 -0.82 6.99 -2.34
N TYR A 73 0.46 7.32 -2.49
CA TYR A 73 0.94 8.67 -2.24
C TYR A 73 0.31 9.71 -3.18
N GLY A 74 0.10 9.36 -4.45
CA GLY A 74 -0.62 10.19 -5.41
C GLY A 74 -2.03 10.50 -4.94
N MET A 75 -2.78 9.51 -4.46
CA MET A 75 -4.14 9.73 -3.93
C MET A 75 -4.16 10.50 -2.60
N LEU A 76 -3.13 10.35 -1.76
CA LEU A 76 -3.00 11.08 -0.49
C LEU A 76 -2.65 12.55 -0.66
N THR A 77 -1.91 12.88 -1.73
CA THR A 77 -1.46 14.24 -2.04
C THR A 77 -2.29 14.93 -3.10
N GLN A 78 -3.20 14.20 -3.75
CA GLN A 78 -4.21 14.83 -4.58
C GLN A 78 -5.06 15.73 -3.69
N PRO A 79 -5.17 17.03 -4.01
CA PRO A 79 -6.22 17.84 -3.39
C PRO A 79 -7.51 17.12 -3.74
N GLU A 80 -8.26 16.71 -2.71
CA GLU A 80 -9.61 16.16 -2.82
C GLU A 80 -10.26 16.91 -3.98
N LYS A 81 -10.59 16.22 -5.08
CA LYS A 81 -11.30 16.85 -6.19
C LYS A 81 -12.58 17.33 -5.55
N VAL A 82 -12.62 18.61 -5.17
CA VAL A 82 -13.82 19.31 -4.75
C VAL A 82 -14.82 18.90 -5.80
N ALA A 83 -15.81 18.12 -5.37
CA ALA A 83 -16.90 17.74 -6.23
C ALA A 83 -17.41 19.06 -6.81
N GLN A 84 -17.10 19.30 -8.08
CA GLN A 84 -17.67 20.40 -8.82
C GLN A 84 -19.11 19.95 -9.05
N ASP A 85 -19.95 20.30 -8.09
CA ASP A 85 -21.40 20.23 -8.18
C ASP A 85 -21.83 21.31 -9.20
N PRO A 86 -22.43 20.94 -10.34
CA PRO A 86 -23.07 21.92 -11.23
C PRO A 86 -24.43 22.38 -10.70
#